data_AF-A0A0R0ABK0-F1
#
_entry.id   AF-A0A0R0ABK0-F1
#
_cell.length_a   1.000
_cell.length_b   1.000
_cell.length_c   1.000
_cell.angle_alpha   90.00
_cell.angle_beta   90.00
_cell.angle_gamma   90.00
#
_symmetry.space_group_name_H-M   'P 1'
#
loop_
_entity.id
_entity.type
_entity.pdbx_description
1 polymer ?
#
loop_
_entity_poly.entity_id
_entity_poly.type
_entity_poly.pdbx_seq_one_letter_code
_entity_poly.pdbx_strand_id
1 'polypeptide(L)'
;MQPHKTELGHAELHTPSGALDLRQRRALILCDGKRDLDELRLLLGSDAATLIAGLQREGYLATDRPAPAEPHRRSLLAARIYVLDILALQRHPTATQLHRVLQAAREDADTVQALTLALRHLPTLTSEGYTQRVQARLREVLPQAQLAAVLEPAPLPA
;
A
#
# COMPACT_ATOMS: atom_id res chain seq x y z
N MET A 1 2.44 -17.29 -3.60
CA MET A 1 1.69 -16.50 -2.60
C MET A 1 1.54 -17.37 -1.37
N GLN A 2 2.27 -17.08 -0.30
CA GLN A 2 2.30 -17.92 0.91
C GLN A 2 1.58 -17.22 2.06
N PRO A 3 0.35 -17.62 2.42
CA PRO A 3 -0.33 -17.11 3.60
C PRO A 3 0.29 -17.71 4.87
N HIS A 4 0.59 -16.85 5.84
CA HIS A 4 1.04 -17.23 7.18
C HIS A 4 -0.01 -16.84 8.23
N LYS A 5 -0.11 -17.63 9.29
CA LYS A 5 -0.97 -17.36 10.45
C LYS A 5 -0.49 -16.10 11.19
N THR A 6 -1.42 -15.22 11.53
CA THR A 6 -1.15 -14.08 12.42
C THR A 6 -1.26 -14.50 13.89
N GLU A 7 -0.85 -13.62 14.81
CA GLU A 7 -1.07 -13.79 16.26
C GLU A 7 -2.55 -14.06 16.58
N LEU A 8 -3.47 -13.41 15.86
CA LEU A 8 -4.92 -13.58 16.00
C LEU A 8 -5.38 -14.97 15.53
N GLY A 9 -4.81 -15.45 14.41
CA GLY A 9 -5.01 -16.82 13.92
C GLY A 9 -4.50 -17.89 14.90
N HIS A 10 -3.36 -17.65 15.55
CA HIS A 10 -2.84 -18.55 16.58
C HIS A 10 -3.69 -18.55 17.85
N ALA A 11 -4.13 -17.37 18.32
CA ALA A 11 -4.97 -17.24 19.50
C ALA A 11 -6.30 -17.98 19.35
N GLU A 12 -6.97 -17.85 18.19
CA GLU A 12 -8.26 -18.52 17.93
C GLU A 12 -8.14 -20.05 17.78
N LEU A 13 -6.97 -20.56 17.35
CA LEU A 13 -6.68 -21.99 17.35
C LEU A 13 -6.43 -22.53 18.76
N HIS A 14 -5.81 -21.72 19.63
CA HIS A 14 -5.47 -22.09 21.00
C HIS A 14 -6.66 -21.92 21.97
N THR A 15 -7.51 -20.92 21.72
CA THR A 15 -8.73 -20.65 22.49
C THR A 15 -9.86 -20.40 21.49
N PRO A 16 -10.66 -21.43 21.17
CA PRO A 16 -11.71 -21.30 20.18
C PRO A 16 -12.87 -20.47 20.73
N SER A 17 -13.03 -19.24 20.24
CA SER A 17 -14.07 -18.29 20.66
C SER A 17 -15.42 -18.58 20.01
N GLY A 18 -15.43 -19.44 18.99
CA GLY A 18 -16.63 -19.78 18.20
C GLY A 18 -16.86 -18.86 16.99
N ALA A 19 -15.94 -17.92 16.73
CA ALA A 19 -16.02 -17.00 15.60
C ALA A 19 -15.66 -17.66 14.25
N LEU A 20 -14.94 -18.78 14.28
CA LEU A 20 -14.51 -19.52 13.09
C LEU A 20 -15.18 -20.88 12.96
N ASP A 21 -15.70 -21.16 11.77
CA ASP A 21 -16.24 -22.45 11.38
C ASP A 21 -15.14 -23.52 11.26
N LEU A 22 -15.54 -24.80 11.31
CA LEU A 22 -14.62 -25.94 11.20
C LEU A 22 -13.76 -25.90 9.93
N ARG A 23 -14.34 -25.42 8.81
CA ARG A 23 -13.64 -25.29 7.52
C ARG A 23 -12.59 -24.16 7.55
N GLN A 24 -12.92 -23.04 8.20
CA GLN A 24 -12.00 -21.91 8.40
C GLN A 24 -10.83 -22.30 9.32
N ARG A 25 -11.10 -23.00 10.42
CA ARG A 25 -10.04 -23.53 11.31
C ARG A 25 -9.11 -24.49 10.59
N ARG A 26 -9.65 -25.40 9.76
CA ARG A 26 -8.84 -26.30 8.94
C ARG A 26 -7.96 -25.52 7.95
N ALA A 27 -8.47 -24.46 7.32
CA ALA A 27 -7.67 -23.59 6.46
C ALA A 27 -6.54 -22.90 7.23
N LEU A 28 -6.81 -22.36 8.43
CA LEU A 28 -5.77 -21.77 9.30
C LEU A 28 -4.67 -22.77 9.63
N ILE A 29 -5.02 -23.99 10.04
CA ILE A 29 -4.03 -25.03 10.37
C ILE A 29 -3.08 -25.29 9.18
N LEU A 30 -3.63 -25.35 7.96
CA LEU A 30 -2.89 -25.64 6.73
C LEU A 30 -2.03 -24.44 6.26
N CYS A 31 -2.38 -23.20 6.62
CA CYS A 31 -1.66 -21.98 6.24
C CYS A 31 -0.45 -21.74 7.16
N ASP A 32 0.57 -22.59 7.06
CA ASP A 32 1.79 -22.53 7.87
C ASP A 32 2.88 -21.60 7.31
N GLY A 33 2.57 -20.76 6.31
CA GLY A 33 3.56 -19.95 5.59
C GLY A 33 4.46 -20.75 4.64
N LYS A 34 4.35 -22.08 4.58
CA LYS A 34 5.14 -22.95 3.70
C LYS A 34 4.40 -23.44 2.44
N ARG A 35 3.08 -23.24 2.38
CA ARG A 35 2.22 -23.77 1.32
C ARG A 35 1.71 -22.64 0.46
N ASP A 36 1.81 -22.82 -0.84
CA ASP A 36 1.31 -21.84 -1.81
C ASP A 36 -0.19 -22.01 -2.05
N LEU A 37 -0.83 -20.96 -2.58
CA LEU A 37 -2.28 -20.93 -2.80
C LEU A 37 -2.79 -22.11 -3.65
N ASP A 38 -2.02 -22.57 -4.65
CA ASP A 38 -2.38 -23.72 -5.48
C ASP A 38 -2.39 -25.04 -4.69
N GLU A 39 -1.42 -25.25 -3.79
CA GLU A 39 -1.40 -26.42 -2.91
C GLU A 39 -2.57 -26.39 -1.92
N LEU A 40 -2.87 -25.21 -1.38
CA LEU A 40 -4.03 -25.02 -0.51
C LEU A 40 -5.33 -25.31 -1.26
N ARG A 41 -5.43 -24.93 -2.54
CA ARG A 41 -6.60 -25.20 -3.39
C ARG A 41 -6.78 -26.69 -3.70
N LEU A 42 -5.69 -27.44 -3.87
CA LEU A 42 -5.72 -28.89 -3.99
C LEU A 42 -6.22 -29.57 -2.71
N LEU A 43 -5.89 -29.04 -1.53
CA LEU A 43 -6.25 -29.64 -0.22
C LEU A 43 -7.63 -29.23 0.30
N LEU A 44 -8.07 -28.00 0.04
CA LEU A 44 -9.33 -27.41 0.55
C LEU A 44 -10.44 -27.38 -0.52
N GLY A 45 -10.10 -27.65 -1.78
CA GLY A 45 -10.98 -27.62 -2.94
C GLY A 45 -11.11 -26.23 -3.58
N SER A 46 -12.04 -26.09 -4.52
CA SER A 46 -12.20 -24.89 -5.35
C SER A 46 -12.50 -23.61 -4.56
N ASP A 47 -13.16 -23.73 -3.39
CA ASP A 47 -13.51 -22.59 -2.53
C ASP A 47 -12.34 -22.09 -1.65
N ALA A 48 -11.16 -22.72 -1.73
CA ALA A 48 -10.03 -22.36 -0.88
C ALA A 48 -9.65 -20.87 -1.01
N ALA A 49 -9.72 -20.33 -2.23
CA ALA A 49 -9.41 -18.93 -2.49
C ALA A 49 -10.36 -17.98 -1.74
N THR A 50 -11.67 -18.29 -1.75
CA THR A 50 -12.69 -17.51 -1.04
C THR A 50 -12.51 -17.59 0.48
N LEU A 51 -12.23 -18.79 1.01
CA LEU A 51 -11.99 -18.99 2.45
C LEU A 51 -10.75 -18.26 2.94
N ILE A 52 -9.64 -18.31 2.18
CA ILE A 52 -8.40 -17.63 2.52
C ILE A 52 -8.60 -16.12 2.47
N ALA A 53 -9.31 -15.60 1.45
CA ALA A 53 -9.64 -14.18 1.36
C ALA A 53 -10.50 -13.69 2.54
N GLY A 54 -11.47 -14.51 3.00
CA GLY A 54 -12.25 -14.22 4.19
C GLY A 54 -11.39 -14.14 5.45
N LEU A 55 -10.54 -15.15 5.69
CA LEU A 55 -9.63 -15.17 6.84
C LEU A 55 -8.60 -14.03 6.85
N GLN A 56 -8.20 -13.54 5.66
CA GLN A 56 -7.35 -12.35 5.53
C GLN A 56 -8.09 -11.07 5.91
N ARG A 57 -9.34 -10.90 5.45
CA ARG A 57 -10.17 -9.73 5.78
C ARG A 57 -10.43 -9.63 7.29
N GLU A 58 -10.65 -10.77 7.93
CA GLU A 58 -10.84 -10.88 9.38
C GLU A 58 -9.52 -10.82 10.18
N GLY A 59 -8.36 -10.77 9.51
CA GLY A 59 -7.04 -10.59 10.15
C GLY A 59 -6.41 -11.86 10.75
N TYR A 60 -6.99 -13.05 10.53
CA TYR A 60 -6.45 -14.32 11.01
C TYR A 60 -5.28 -14.86 10.15
N LEU A 61 -5.20 -14.43 8.88
CA LEU A 61 -4.10 -14.73 7.97
C LEU A 61 -3.46 -13.45 7.44
N ALA A 62 -2.13 -13.43 7.39
CA ALA A 62 -1.37 -12.41 6.69
C ALA A 62 -0.71 -13.06 5.47
N THR A 63 -0.70 -12.34 4.35
CA THR A 63 0.14 -12.70 3.21
C THR A 63 1.31 -11.75 3.15
N ASP A 64 2.48 -12.27 2.81
CA ASP A 64 3.66 -11.46 2.48
C ASP A 64 3.52 -10.70 1.14
N ARG A 65 2.29 -10.66 0.60
CA ARG A 65 1.89 -9.66 -0.39
C ARG A 65 1.14 -8.58 0.36
N PRO A 66 1.48 -7.28 0.16
CA PRO A 66 0.57 -6.23 0.58
C PRO A 66 -0.80 -6.57 0.00
N ALA A 67 -1.78 -6.75 0.88
CA ALA A 67 -3.16 -6.99 0.49
C ALA A 67 -3.55 -5.96 -0.58
N PRO A 68 -4.36 -6.32 -1.60
CA PRO A 68 -4.96 -5.30 -2.45
C PRO A 68 -5.79 -4.45 -1.50
N ALA A 69 -5.28 -3.25 -1.21
CA ALA A 69 -5.98 -2.29 -0.40
C ALA A 69 -7.38 -2.16 -0.99
N GLU A 70 -8.40 -2.38 -0.16
CA GLU A 70 -9.75 -1.85 -0.38
C GLU A 70 -9.60 -0.46 -1.01
N PRO A 71 -10.37 -0.11 -2.06
CA PRO A 71 -10.06 0.98 -2.97
C PRO A 71 -9.56 2.14 -2.15
N HIS A 72 -8.22 2.31 -2.14
CA HIS A 72 -7.56 3.23 -1.24
C HIS A 72 -8.30 4.52 -1.50
N ARG A 73 -9.00 5.07 -0.51
CA ARG A 73 -9.70 6.34 -0.68
C ARG A 73 -8.62 7.27 -1.19
N ARG A 74 -8.61 7.51 -2.49
CA ARG A 74 -7.52 8.20 -3.15
C ARG A 74 -7.48 9.56 -2.49
N SER A 75 -6.49 9.77 -1.64
CA SER A 75 -6.52 10.81 -0.63
C SER A 75 -5.26 11.61 -0.77
N LEU A 76 -5.45 12.92 -0.93
CA LEU A 76 -4.36 13.86 -1.04
C LEU A 76 -3.43 13.79 0.20
N LEU A 77 -4.01 13.52 1.37
CA LEU A 77 -3.26 13.32 2.62
C LEU A 77 -2.35 12.09 2.55
N ALA A 78 -2.84 10.96 2.00
CA ALA A 78 -2.04 9.75 1.86
C ALA A 78 -0.87 9.96 0.88
N ALA A 79 -1.13 10.64 -0.24
CA ALA A 79 -0.09 11.02 -1.20
C ALA A 79 0.96 11.94 -0.57
N ARG A 80 0.53 12.92 0.23
CA ARG A 80 1.41 13.83 0.96
C ARG A 80 2.32 13.11 1.95
N ILE A 81 1.77 12.25 2.80
CA ILE A 81 2.55 11.48 3.78
C ILE A 81 3.60 10.64 3.06
N TYR A 82 3.21 9.94 1.99
CA TYR A 82 4.13 9.13 1.19
C TYR A 82 5.32 9.93 0.63
N VAL A 83 5.07 11.11 0.05
CA VAL A 83 6.16 11.94 -0.49
C VAL A 83 7.02 12.55 0.60
N LEU A 84 6.43 12.92 1.75
CA LEU A 84 7.20 13.37 2.91
C LEU A 84 8.17 12.30 3.39
N ASP A 85 7.73 11.04 3.47
CA ASP A 85 8.58 9.90 3.86
C ASP A 85 9.72 9.70 2.85
N ILE A 86 9.43 9.73 1.54
CA ILE A 86 10.47 9.63 0.50
C ILE A 86 11.50 10.73 0.65
N LEU A 87 11.07 11.98 0.79
CA LEU A 87 11.96 13.13 0.93
C LEU A 87 12.79 13.06 2.22
N ALA A 88 12.22 12.53 3.30
CA ALA A 88 12.93 12.31 4.57
C ALA A 88 14.03 11.24 4.44
N LEU A 89 13.82 10.23 3.59
CA LEU A 89 14.83 9.20 3.30
C LEU A 89 15.98 9.73 2.41
N GLN A 90 15.78 10.83 1.69
CA GLN A 90 16.84 11.44 0.89
C GLN A 90 17.82 12.21 1.76
N ARG A 91 19.11 11.85 1.71
CA ARG A 91 20.20 12.56 2.42
C ARG A 91 20.68 13.79 1.64
N HIS A 92 19.75 14.66 1.20
CA HIS A 92 20.05 15.82 0.34
C HIS A 92 19.42 17.12 0.88
N PRO A 93 20.13 18.26 0.91
CA PRO A 93 19.61 19.53 1.45
C PRO A 93 18.34 20.02 0.73
N THR A 94 18.30 19.88 -0.61
CA THR A 94 17.11 20.21 -1.41
C THR A 94 15.89 19.37 -1.01
N ALA A 95 16.08 18.10 -0.66
CA ALA A 95 14.97 17.25 -0.22
C ALA A 95 14.43 17.70 1.15
N THR A 96 15.31 18.11 2.07
CA THR A 96 14.89 18.69 3.35
C THR A 96 14.09 19.98 3.16
N GLN A 97 14.49 20.84 2.22
CA GLN A 97 13.74 22.06 1.90
C GLN A 97 12.35 21.74 1.34
N LEU A 98 12.27 20.82 0.38
CA LEU A 98 10.99 20.37 -0.20
C LEU A 98 10.10 19.70 0.85
N HIS A 99 10.67 18.92 1.76
CA HIS A 99 9.95 18.30 2.87
C HIS A 99 9.28 19.37 3.75
N ARG A 100 9.99 20.45 4.10
CA ARG A 100 9.42 21.56 4.88
C ARG A 100 8.31 22.29 4.13
N VAL A 101 8.48 22.56 2.82
CA VAL A 101 7.44 23.19 1.99
C VAL A 101 6.18 22.33 1.97
N LEU A 102 6.32 21.02 1.76
CA LEU A 102 5.19 20.08 1.74
C LEU A 102 4.57 19.89 3.14
N GLN A 103 5.36 20.01 4.22
CA GLN A 103 4.84 20.04 5.59
C GLN A 103 4.08 21.34 5.92
N ALA A 104 4.50 22.47 5.37
CA ALA A 104 3.86 23.76 5.62
C ALA A 104 2.53 23.93 4.86
N ALA A 105 2.34 23.23 3.75
CA ALA A 105 1.09 23.23 3.01
C ALA A 105 -0.08 22.78 3.90
N ARG A 106 -1.17 23.55 3.94
CA ARG A 106 -2.37 23.23 4.72
C ARG A 106 -3.59 23.02 3.84
N GLU A 107 -3.69 23.81 2.77
CA GLU A 107 -4.76 23.70 1.79
C GLU A 107 -4.46 22.60 0.76
N ASP A 108 -5.52 22.08 0.15
CA ASP A 108 -5.39 21.06 -0.91
C ASP A 108 -4.63 21.61 -2.12
N ALA A 109 -4.89 22.87 -2.50
CA ALA A 109 -4.20 23.53 -3.61
C ALA A 109 -2.69 23.67 -3.36
N ASP A 110 -2.31 24.12 -2.15
CA ASP A 110 -0.91 24.24 -1.74
C ASP A 110 -0.22 22.87 -1.70
N THR A 111 -0.95 21.84 -1.23
CA THR A 111 -0.44 20.47 -1.17
C THR A 111 -0.19 19.92 -2.57
N VAL A 112 -1.12 20.12 -3.51
CA VAL A 112 -0.96 19.75 -4.92
C VAL A 112 0.24 20.46 -5.55
N GLN A 113 0.39 21.77 -5.31
CA GLN A 113 1.52 22.54 -5.82
C GLN A 113 2.86 22.04 -5.25
N ALA A 114 2.93 21.82 -3.94
CA ALA A 114 4.12 21.30 -3.27
C ALA A 114 4.49 19.88 -3.74
N LEU A 115 3.51 19.01 -3.96
CA LEU A 115 3.72 17.68 -4.55
C LEU A 115 4.29 17.76 -5.97
N THR A 116 3.75 18.66 -6.79
CA THR A 116 4.21 18.88 -8.17
C THR A 116 5.66 19.37 -8.20
N LEU A 117 6.00 20.32 -7.33
CA LEU A 117 7.38 20.81 -7.18
C LEU A 117 8.32 19.69 -6.74
N ALA A 118 7.94 18.90 -5.74
CA ALA A 118 8.74 17.77 -5.28
C ALA A 118 9.01 16.75 -6.41
N LEU A 119 8.00 16.43 -7.23
CA LEU A 119 8.15 15.50 -8.35
C LEU A 119 9.03 16.03 -9.47
N ARG A 120 8.99 17.32 -9.77
CA ARG A 120 9.90 17.94 -10.75
C ARG A 120 11.36 17.87 -10.31
N HIS A 121 11.61 17.94 -9.00
CA HIS A 121 12.96 17.93 -8.45
C HIS A 121 13.48 16.52 -8.14
N LEU A 122 12.62 15.51 -7.97
CA LEU A 122 13.02 14.13 -7.69
C LEU A 122 14.03 13.51 -8.68
N PRO A 123 13.92 13.72 -10.02
CA PRO A 123 14.90 13.20 -10.98
C PRO A 123 16.31 13.78 -10.80
N THR A 124 16.43 15.00 -10.27
CA THR A 124 17.74 15.61 -9.99
C THR A 124 18.37 15.09 -8.70
N LEU A 125 17.58 14.44 -7.84
CA LEU A 125 17.98 13.95 -6.53
C LEU A 125 18.20 12.43 -6.51
N THR A 126 17.62 11.70 -7.47
CA THR A 126 17.55 10.23 -7.47
C THR A 126 17.65 9.67 -8.89
N SER A 127 17.91 8.36 -9.00
CA SER A 127 17.95 7.68 -10.29
C SER A 127 16.58 7.65 -11.00
N GLU A 128 16.60 7.54 -12.32
CA GLU A 128 15.39 7.50 -13.16
C GLU A 128 14.40 6.39 -12.74
N GLY A 129 14.89 5.19 -12.45
CA GLY A 129 14.06 4.08 -11.94
C GLY A 129 13.43 4.33 -10.57
N TYR A 130 14.04 5.19 -9.73
CA TYR A 130 13.45 5.59 -8.45
C TYR A 130 12.28 6.56 -8.69
N THR A 131 12.49 7.55 -9.57
CA THR A 131 11.46 8.51 -9.98
C THR A 131 10.24 7.80 -10.57
N GLN A 132 10.44 6.83 -11.46
CA GLN A 132 9.35 6.06 -12.07
C GLN A 132 8.52 5.30 -11.03
N ARG A 133 9.17 4.70 -10.02
CA ARG A 133 8.48 4.01 -8.92
C ARG A 133 7.63 4.96 -8.08
N VAL A 134 8.16 6.14 -7.76
CA VAL A 134 7.41 7.17 -7.02
C VAL A 134 6.18 7.64 -7.80
N GLN A 135 6.33 7.89 -9.10
CA GLN A 135 5.20 8.28 -9.97
C GLN A 135 4.14 7.18 -10.09
N ALA A 136 4.56 5.92 -10.26
CA ALA A 136 3.64 4.79 -10.30
C ALA A 136 2.85 4.67 -8.99
N ARG A 137 3.53 4.80 -7.84
CA ARG A 137 2.86 4.74 -6.54
C ARG A 137 1.92 5.92 -6.32
N LEU A 138 2.31 7.12 -6.74
CA LEU A 138 1.44 8.30 -6.68
C LEU A 138 0.18 8.16 -7.53
N ARG A 139 0.24 7.50 -8.69
CA ARG A 139 -0.94 7.18 -9.51
C ARG A 139 -1.95 6.29 -8.78
N GLU A 140 -1.49 5.45 -7.87
CA GLU A 140 -2.35 4.57 -7.08
C GLU A 140 -3.01 5.30 -5.89
N VAL A 141 -2.32 6.29 -5.30
CA VAL A 141 -2.79 6.94 -4.06
C VAL A 141 -3.45 8.32 -4.28
N LEU A 142 -3.13 9.05 -5.35
CA LEU A 142 -3.70 10.37 -5.63
C LEU A 142 -5.13 10.27 -6.19
N PRO A 143 -6.06 11.15 -5.75
CA PRO A 143 -7.38 11.25 -6.35
C PRO A 143 -7.33 11.70 -7.81
N GLN A 144 -8.26 11.20 -8.63
CA GLN A 144 -8.23 11.39 -10.09
C GLN A 144 -8.24 12.87 -10.49
N ALA A 145 -8.97 13.70 -9.74
CA ALA A 145 -9.07 15.14 -10.00
C ALA A 145 -7.72 15.87 -9.83
N GLN A 146 -6.91 15.46 -8.85
CA GLN A 146 -5.60 16.03 -8.56
C GLN A 146 -4.47 15.33 -9.32
N LEU A 147 -4.69 14.10 -9.78
CA LEU A 147 -3.70 13.31 -10.51
C LEU A 147 -3.19 14.03 -11.76
N ALA A 148 -4.11 14.60 -12.56
CA ALA A 148 -3.75 15.37 -13.74
C ALA A 148 -2.93 16.61 -13.38
N ALA A 149 -3.36 17.37 -12.36
CA ALA A 149 -2.66 18.58 -11.92
C ALA A 149 -1.23 18.33 -11.41
N VAL A 150 -0.99 17.16 -10.80
CA VAL A 150 0.31 16.80 -10.22
C VAL A 150 1.26 16.14 -11.23
N LEU A 151 0.73 15.31 -12.15
CA LEU A 151 1.54 14.53 -13.08
C LEU A 151 1.66 15.15 -14.47
N GLU A 152 0.72 15.99 -14.89
CA GLU A 152 0.87 16.73 -16.14
C GLU A 152 1.76 17.95 -15.89
N PRO A 153 2.94 18.03 -16.53
CA PRO A 153 3.64 19.30 -16.57
C PRO A 153 2.74 20.26 -17.33
N ALA A 154 2.24 21.32 -16.67
CA ALA A 154 1.51 22.38 -17.34
C ALA A 154 2.24 22.73 -18.65
N PRO A 155 1.55 22.73 -19.81
CA PRO A 155 2.19 23.09 -21.07
C PRO A 155 2.77 24.49 -20.88
N LEU A 156 4.09 24.61 -21.05
CA LEU A 156 4.77 25.90 -21.13
C LEU A 156 3.99 26.75 -22.14
N PRO A 157 3.49 27.95 -21.78
CA PRO A 157 2.98 28.86 -22.79
C PRO A 157 4.15 29.18 -23.74
N ALA A 158 3.90 28.99 -25.04
CA ALA A 158 4.83 29.24 -26.13
C ALA A 158 5.22 30.72 -26.24
#